data_AF-A0ABD2IXN8-F1
#
_entry.id   AF-A0ABD2IXN8-F1
#
_cell.length_a   1.000
_cell.length_b   1.000
_cell.length_c   1.000
_cell.angle_alpha   90.00
_cell.angle_beta   90.00
_cell.angle_gamma   90.00
#
_symmetry.space_group_name_H-M   'P 1'
#
loop_
_entity.id
_entity.type
_entity.pdbx_description
1 polymer ?
#
loop_
_entity_poly.entity_id
_entity_poly.type
_entity_poly.pdbx_seq_one_letter_code
_entity_poly.pdbx_strand_id
1 'polypeptide(L)'
;MMTSNATSSTSFEYFLLFFGAGTEMGIHLFGIPLSIANLFLVARTSVIHPNMKAILISQSFLILLRGICRFIICLYKFILWDPIVAESVKFFPPLGPINYMGHYGRNFMPHILIIERVLATLFVRSYERHRGCLFTIIWSPIALTVTVYISFTTVPQGTRPLANLVTTLAQLLIGCMELCIFYLLCRYNSKIYKQMLQNADSHCLSLRYQLSENIRIGKQLIPPLALNLFIIFLTGLSVSWSHFQWPKFYQMYNLCTNLISAAGFLIELSLITCHPFLKRDVCQIWHHFIAKFAIGLRRFFSRNHLRIGDQTAATGDVFATFPCATSPAAVGIAQRDLISGKTLMEQLKSEEHFAMLKKAWERPKRSTTANEHKITI
;
A
#
# COMPACT_ATOMS: atom_id res chain seq x y z
N MET A 1 -19.94 -32.47 22.28
CA MET A 1 -20.72 -33.20 21.26
C MET A 1 -21.92 -32.36 20.90
N MET A 2 -21.86 -31.62 19.79
CA MET A 2 -23.04 -30.99 19.20
C MET A 2 -23.73 -32.07 18.38
N THR A 3 -24.87 -32.56 18.85
CA THR A 3 -25.81 -33.29 17.99
C THR A 3 -26.28 -32.30 16.94
N SER A 4 -25.77 -32.45 15.72
CA SER A 4 -26.20 -31.65 14.59
C SER A 4 -27.67 -31.94 14.34
N ASN A 5 -28.55 -31.06 14.84
CA ASN A 5 -29.80 -30.82 14.15
C ASN A 5 -29.37 -30.32 12.77
N ALA A 6 -29.30 -31.23 11.81
CA ALA A 6 -29.12 -30.93 10.41
C ALA A 6 -30.39 -30.21 9.94
N THR A 7 -30.54 -28.94 10.35
CA THR A 7 -31.45 -28.03 9.69
C THR A 7 -31.00 -28.02 8.25
N SER A 8 -31.85 -28.54 7.37
CA SER A 8 -31.58 -28.62 5.93
C SER A 8 -31.11 -27.26 5.46
N SER A 9 -29.80 -27.10 5.26
CA SER A 9 -29.25 -25.90 4.67
C SER A 9 -29.92 -25.76 3.33
N THR A 10 -30.67 -24.68 3.15
CA THR A 10 -31.41 -24.48 1.91
C THR A 10 -30.41 -24.35 0.76
N SER A 11 -30.76 -24.81 -0.44
CA SER A 11 -29.90 -24.68 -1.62
C SER A 11 -29.41 -23.24 -1.85
N PHE A 12 -30.19 -22.26 -1.38
CA PHE A 12 -29.85 -20.84 -1.38
C PHE A 12 -28.64 -20.48 -0.48
N GLU A 13 -28.49 -21.11 0.69
CA GLU A 13 -27.36 -20.85 1.58
C GLU A 13 -26.03 -21.31 0.96
N TYR A 14 -26.03 -22.49 0.35
CA TYR A 14 -24.87 -22.97 -0.40
C TYR A 14 -24.54 -22.06 -1.58
N PHE A 15 -25.56 -21.62 -2.32
CA PHE A 15 -25.37 -20.64 -3.39
C PHE A 15 -24.67 -19.37 -2.91
N LEU A 16 -25.09 -18.78 -1.78
CA LEU A 16 -24.44 -17.60 -1.21
C LEU A 16 -22.99 -17.86 -0.80
N LEU A 17 -22.68 -19.05 -0.26
CA LEU A 17 -21.32 -19.43 0.10
C LEU A 17 -20.42 -19.56 -1.13
N PHE A 18 -20.89 -20.21 -2.19
CA PHE A 18 -20.16 -20.32 -3.46
C PHE A 18 -20.00 -18.97 -4.16
N PHE A 19 -21.05 -18.15 -4.17
CA PHE A 19 -20.99 -16.80 -4.73
C PHE A 19 -19.92 -15.98 -4.01
N GLY A 20 -19.91 -15.98 -2.68
CA GLY A 20 -18.88 -15.29 -1.92
C GLY A 20 -17.47 -15.88 -2.09
N ALA A 21 -17.33 -17.20 -2.28
CA ALA A 21 -16.05 -17.80 -2.64
C ALA A 21 -15.56 -17.34 -4.02
N GLY A 22 -16.47 -17.20 -4.98
CA GLY A 22 -16.18 -16.70 -6.32
C GLY A 22 -15.76 -15.24 -6.32
N THR A 23 -16.46 -14.38 -5.57
CA THR A 23 -16.08 -12.97 -5.40
C THR A 23 -14.72 -12.84 -4.71
N GLU A 24 -14.48 -13.62 -3.65
CA GLU A 24 -13.20 -13.60 -2.93
C GLU A 24 -12.04 -14.06 -3.83
N MET A 25 -12.26 -15.12 -4.62
CA MET A 25 -11.29 -15.61 -5.61
C MET A 25 -10.98 -14.54 -6.65
N GLY A 26 -12.01 -13.85 -7.18
CA GLY A 26 -11.85 -12.74 -8.12
C GLY A 26 -11.03 -11.59 -7.53
N ILE A 27 -11.31 -11.20 -6.29
CA ILE A 27 -10.54 -10.16 -5.59
C ILE A 27 -9.07 -10.55 -5.49
N HIS A 28 -8.76 -11.80 -5.12
CA HIS A 28 -7.36 -12.25 -5.01
C HIS A 28 -6.67 -12.43 -6.36
N LEU A 29 -7.41 -12.81 -7.41
CA LEU A 29 -6.88 -12.92 -8.78
C LEU A 29 -6.29 -11.58 -9.26
N PHE A 30 -6.97 -10.47 -8.97
CA PHE A 30 -6.46 -9.13 -9.29
C PHE A 30 -5.54 -8.55 -8.20
N GLY A 31 -5.78 -8.92 -6.93
CA GLY A 31 -5.02 -8.41 -5.79
C GLY A 31 -3.59 -8.93 -5.72
N ILE A 32 -3.33 -10.19 -6.07
CA ILE A 32 -1.97 -10.76 -6.04
C ILE A 32 -1.02 -10.03 -7.01
N PRO A 33 -1.36 -9.86 -8.30
CA PRO A 33 -0.54 -9.04 -9.21
C PRO A 33 -0.35 -7.60 -8.72
N LEU A 34 -1.38 -6.99 -8.13
CA LEU A 34 -1.29 -5.63 -7.58
C LEU A 34 -0.30 -5.57 -6.41
N SER A 35 -0.36 -6.52 -5.47
CA SER A 35 0.59 -6.61 -4.35
C SER A 35 2.02 -6.85 -4.82
N ILE A 36 2.23 -7.69 -5.84
CA ILE A 36 3.56 -7.90 -6.44
C ILE A 36 4.08 -6.60 -7.07
N ALA A 37 3.23 -5.89 -7.82
CA ALA A 37 3.57 -4.60 -8.40
C ALA A 37 3.92 -3.58 -7.31
N ASN A 38 3.11 -3.48 -6.24
CA ASN A 38 3.40 -2.57 -5.14
C ASN A 38 4.72 -2.91 -4.46
N LEU A 39 4.94 -4.19 -4.12
CA LEU A 39 6.19 -4.66 -3.52
C LEU A 39 7.40 -4.29 -4.39
N PHE A 40 7.32 -4.50 -5.70
CA PHE A 40 8.37 -4.13 -6.65
C PHE A 40 8.62 -2.61 -6.68
N LEU A 41 7.56 -1.80 -6.74
CA LEU A 41 7.68 -0.34 -6.81
C LEU A 41 8.25 0.24 -5.52
N VAL A 42 7.78 -0.23 -4.36
CA VAL A 42 8.32 0.17 -3.05
C VAL A 42 9.77 -0.28 -2.90
N ALA A 43 10.12 -1.48 -3.36
CA ALA A 43 11.50 -1.96 -3.33
C ALA A 43 12.43 -1.13 -4.25
N ARG A 44 11.93 -0.64 -5.39
CA ARG A 44 12.72 0.14 -6.34
C ARG A 44 12.87 1.62 -5.96
N THR A 45 11.89 2.23 -5.29
CA THR A 45 11.98 3.65 -4.95
C THR A 45 13.12 3.93 -3.97
N SER A 46 13.94 4.93 -4.30
CA SER A 46 15.03 5.45 -3.46
C SER A 46 14.61 6.70 -2.66
N VAL A 47 13.40 7.19 -2.88
CA VAL A 47 12.90 8.44 -2.26
C VAL A 47 12.40 8.19 -0.84
N ILE A 48 11.96 6.97 -0.54
CA ILE A 48 11.41 6.60 0.76
C ILE A 48 12.53 6.35 1.77
N HIS A 49 12.38 6.88 2.99
CA HIS A 49 13.30 6.63 4.10
C HIS A 49 13.49 5.11 4.34
N PRO A 50 14.72 4.61 4.55
CA PRO A 50 14.99 3.17 4.64
C PRO A 50 14.11 2.40 5.64
N ASN A 51 13.85 2.98 6.82
CA ASN A 51 12.97 2.35 7.82
C ASN A 51 11.54 2.19 7.30
N MET A 52 10.95 3.27 6.77
CA MET A 52 9.60 3.25 6.21
C MET A 52 9.50 2.32 5.01
N LYS A 53 10.51 2.33 4.14
CA LYS A 53 10.60 1.43 2.99
C LYS A 53 10.55 -0.02 3.44
N ALA A 54 11.36 -0.40 4.42
CA ALA A 54 11.39 -1.77 4.92
C ALA A 54 10.06 -2.18 5.60
N ILE A 55 9.40 -1.27 6.34
CA ILE A 55 8.07 -1.53 6.93
C ILE A 55 7.03 -1.73 5.83
N LEU A 56 7.00 -0.88 4.79
CA LEU A 56 6.07 -0.98 3.66
C LEU A 56 6.32 -2.27 2.85
N ILE A 57 7.57 -2.65 2.62
CA ILE A 57 7.94 -3.93 1.98
C ILE A 57 7.40 -5.11 2.80
N SER A 58 7.61 -5.09 4.12
CA SER A 58 7.10 -6.13 5.03
C SER A 58 5.58 -6.21 4.98
N GLN A 59 4.90 -5.06 4.99
CA GLN A 59 3.44 -4.97 4.88
C GLN A 59 2.93 -5.56 3.56
N SER A 60 3.48 -5.14 2.42
CA SER A 60 3.09 -5.69 1.10
C SER A 60 3.39 -7.18 0.98
N PHE A 61 4.50 -7.66 1.55
CA PHE A 61 4.79 -9.09 1.60
C PHE A 61 3.75 -9.87 2.40
N LEU A 62 3.33 -9.38 3.57
CA LEU A 62 2.31 -10.03 4.40
C LEU A 62 0.92 -10.03 3.76
N ILE A 63 0.57 -8.95 3.04
CA ILE A 63 -0.67 -8.88 2.24
C ILE A 63 -0.61 -9.88 1.08
N LEU A 64 0.52 -9.95 0.37
CA LEU A 64 0.74 -10.91 -0.71
C LEU A 64 0.63 -12.37 -0.21
N LEU A 65 1.30 -12.68 0.90
CA LEU A 65 1.28 -14.01 1.52
C LEU A 65 -0.15 -14.43 1.88
N ARG A 66 -0.90 -13.55 2.55
CA ARG A 66 -2.32 -13.78 2.84
C ARG A 66 -3.13 -13.97 1.55
N GLY A 67 -2.93 -13.13 0.55
CA GLY A 67 -3.63 -13.18 -0.73
C GLY A 67 -3.45 -14.53 -1.43
N ILE A 68 -2.22 -15.04 -1.49
CA ILE A 68 -1.90 -16.36 -2.04
C ILE A 68 -2.61 -17.46 -1.25
N CYS A 69 -2.53 -17.43 0.08
CA CYS A 69 -3.20 -18.44 0.90
C CYS A 69 -4.72 -18.46 0.73
N ARG A 70 -5.36 -17.28 0.72
CA ARG A 70 -6.82 -17.19 0.50
C ARG A 70 -7.23 -17.59 -0.91
N PHE A 71 -6.44 -17.26 -1.92
CA PHE A 71 -6.67 -17.74 -3.28
C PHE A 71 -6.68 -19.28 -3.35
N ILE A 72 -5.68 -19.92 -2.73
CA ILE A 72 -5.60 -21.39 -2.64
C ILE A 72 -6.82 -21.95 -1.89
N ILE A 73 -7.19 -21.39 -0.74
CA ILE A 73 -8.39 -21.81 0.03
C ILE A 73 -9.65 -21.70 -0.84
N CYS A 74 -9.82 -20.61 -1.58
CA CYS A 74 -10.98 -20.43 -2.46
C CYS A 74 -11.02 -21.46 -3.59
N LEU A 75 -9.88 -21.81 -4.20
CA LEU A 75 -9.81 -22.91 -5.17
C LEU A 75 -10.30 -24.23 -4.56
N TYR A 76 -9.88 -24.54 -3.33
CA TYR A 76 -10.34 -25.75 -2.64
C TYR A 76 -11.84 -25.76 -2.33
N LYS A 77 -12.46 -24.60 -2.06
CA LYS A 77 -13.93 -24.52 -1.91
C LYS A 77 -14.66 -25.03 -3.17
N PHE A 78 -14.12 -24.73 -4.36
CA PHE A 78 -14.68 -25.21 -5.63
C PHE A 78 -14.32 -26.67 -5.92
N ILE A 79 -13.09 -27.10 -5.65
CA ILE A 79 -12.64 -28.48 -5.89
C ILE A 79 -13.40 -29.48 -5.02
N LEU A 80 -13.57 -29.19 -3.72
CA LEU A 80 -14.26 -30.06 -2.79
C LEU A 80 -15.79 -29.98 -2.90
N TRP A 81 -16.30 -28.98 -3.63
CA TRP A 81 -17.71 -28.61 -3.65
C TRP A 81 -18.32 -28.43 -2.24
N ASP A 82 -17.49 -28.08 -1.26
CA ASP A 82 -17.89 -27.85 0.13
C ASP A 82 -17.12 -26.65 0.71
N PRO A 83 -17.74 -25.45 0.71
CA PRO A 83 -17.08 -24.23 1.17
C PRO A 83 -16.81 -24.22 2.67
N ILE A 84 -17.54 -25.01 3.46
CA ILE A 84 -17.38 -25.09 4.92
C ILE A 84 -16.17 -25.96 5.26
N VAL A 85 -16.10 -27.12 4.63
CA VAL A 85 -15.03 -28.10 4.83
C VAL A 85 -13.69 -27.56 4.34
N ALA A 86 -13.65 -26.81 3.24
CA ALA A 86 -12.44 -26.17 2.72
C ALA A 86 -11.85 -25.07 3.63
N GLU A 87 -12.68 -24.40 4.44
CA GLU A 87 -12.20 -23.44 5.46
C GLU A 87 -11.63 -24.14 6.70
N SER A 88 -11.88 -25.45 6.86
CA SER A 88 -11.29 -26.22 7.94
C SER A 88 -9.80 -26.48 7.66
N VAL A 89 -8.96 -26.17 8.65
CA VAL A 89 -7.49 -26.35 8.58
C VAL A 89 -7.07 -27.83 8.42
N LYS A 90 -8.02 -28.77 8.43
CA LYS A 90 -7.79 -30.21 8.34
C LYS A 90 -7.14 -30.64 7.02
N PHE A 91 -7.48 -30.01 5.90
CA PHE A 91 -6.97 -30.41 4.58
C PHE A 91 -5.55 -29.87 4.32
N PHE A 92 -5.24 -28.70 4.85
CA PHE A 92 -3.92 -28.08 4.74
C PHE A 92 -3.49 -27.49 6.08
N PRO A 93 -3.00 -28.33 7.00
CA PRO A 93 -2.52 -27.91 8.31
C PRO A 93 -1.55 -26.73 8.29
N PRO A 94 -0.55 -26.64 7.37
CA PRO A 94 0.35 -25.48 7.33
C PRO A 94 -0.28 -24.21 6.75
N LEU A 95 -1.31 -24.34 5.89
CA LEU A 95 -1.93 -23.19 5.22
C LEU A 95 -2.70 -22.30 6.18
N GLY A 96 -3.30 -22.90 7.22
CA GLY A 96 -3.99 -22.18 8.29
C GLY A 96 -3.07 -21.18 9.01
N PRO A 97 -2.01 -21.64 9.71
CA PRO A 97 -1.04 -20.78 10.37
C PRO A 97 -0.43 -19.71 9.44
N ILE A 98 -0.10 -20.06 8.18
CA ILE A 98 0.46 -19.08 7.23
C ILE A 98 -0.55 -17.99 6.87
N ASN A 99 -1.82 -18.36 6.64
CA ASN A 99 -2.88 -17.40 6.39
C ASN A 99 -3.11 -16.48 7.61
N TYR A 100 -3.12 -17.04 8.83
CA TYR A 100 -3.20 -16.26 10.06
C TYR A 100 -1.97 -15.36 10.26
N MET A 101 -0.78 -15.82 9.86
CA MET A 101 0.44 -15.01 9.91
C MET A 101 0.32 -13.79 8.99
N GLY A 102 -0.16 -13.98 7.76
CA GLY A 102 -0.48 -12.86 6.88
C GLY A 102 -1.58 -11.94 7.43
N HIS A 103 -2.60 -12.51 8.11
CA HIS A 103 -3.70 -11.76 8.72
C HIS A 103 -3.24 -10.88 9.88
N TYR A 104 -2.52 -11.43 10.86
CA TYR A 104 -2.09 -10.68 12.04
C TYR A 104 -0.89 -9.80 11.72
N GLY A 105 0.04 -10.29 10.91
CA GLY A 105 1.25 -9.55 10.54
C GLY A 105 0.92 -8.24 9.86
N ARG A 106 -0.02 -8.24 8.91
CA ARG A 106 -0.45 -6.99 8.25
C ARG A 106 -1.12 -6.02 9.24
N ASN A 107 -1.77 -6.50 10.30
CA ASN A 107 -2.39 -5.63 11.30
C ASN A 107 -1.31 -4.98 12.20
N PHE A 108 -0.20 -5.68 12.45
CA PHE A 108 0.92 -5.17 13.24
C PHE A 108 1.80 -4.15 12.52
N MET A 109 1.94 -4.23 11.19
CA MET A 109 2.81 -3.30 10.44
C MET A 109 2.39 -1.82 10.57
N PRO A 110 1.09 -1.46 10.51
CA PRO A 110 0.58 -0.14 10.84
C PRO A 110 1.02 0.40 12.20
N HIS A 111 1.03 -0.43 13.25
CA HIS A 111 1.47 -0.03 14.60
C HIS A 111 2.94 0.44 14.56
N ILE A 112 3.80 -0.34 13.92
CA ILE A 112 5.24 -0.05 13.80
C ILE A 112 5.48 1.21 12.95
N LEU A 113 4.69 1.37 11.89
CA LEU A 113 4.72 2.54 11.02
C LEU A 113 4.33 3.82 11.79
N ILE A 114 3.28 3.77 12.63
CA ILE A 114 2.87 4.92 13.44
C ILE A 114 3.95 5.27 14.48
N ILE A 115 4.52 4.27 15.16
CA ILE A 115 5.64 4.47 16.10
C ILE A 115 6.82 5.15 15.38
N GLU A 116 7.18 4.67 14.19
CA GLU A 116 8.25 5.26 13.39
C GLU A 116 7.96 6.71 13.01
N ARG A 117 6.72 7.04 12.63
CA ARG A 117 6.31 8.42 12.30
C ARG A 117 6.30 9.35 13.51
N VAL A 118 5.91 8.86 14.69
CA VAL A 118 5.99 9.61 15.95
C VAL A 118 7.45 9.92 16.27
N LEU A 119 8.34 8.91 16.20
CA LEU A 119 9.78 9.10 16.45
C LEU A 119 10.41 10.06 15.44
N ALA A 120 10.08 9.94 14.15
CA ALA A 120 10.55 10.86 13.12
C ALA A 120 10.12 12.31 13.37
N THR A 121 8.95 12.51 13.99
CA THR A 121 8.46 13.84 14.37
C THR A 121 9.17 14.37 15.62
N LEU A 122 9.31 13.56 16.67
CA LEU A 122 9.94 13.96 17.93
C LEU A 122 11.45 14.21 17.76
N PHE A 123 12.13 13.37 16.98
CA PHE A 123 13.57 13.43 16.78
C PHE A 123 13.97 14.09 15.45
N VAL A 124 13.16 15.00 14.92
CA VAL A 124 13.35 15.66 13.61
C VAL A 124 14.83 16.05 13.32
N ARG A 125 15.53 16.65 14.28
CA ARG A 125 16.95 17.05 14.11
C ARG A 125 17.93 15.87 13.98
N SER A 126 17.70 14.80 14.74
CA SER A 126 18.60 13.65 14.82
C SER A 126 18.21 12.53 13.86
N TYR A 127 16.94 12.48 13.43
CA TYR A 127 16.38 11.40 12.63
C TYR A 127 17.08 11.27 11.28
N GLU A 128 17.26 12.38 10.56
CA GLU A 128 17.99 12.39 9.28
C GLU A 128 19.46 12.02 9.40
N ARG A 129 20.08 12.30 10.55
CA ARG A 129 21.50 11.96 10.77
C ARG A 129 21.69 10.45 10.91
N HIS A 130 20.67 9.75 11.38
CA HIS A 130 20.67 8.31 11.61
C HIS A 130 19.82 7.60 10.53
N ARG A 131 20.26 7.65 9.27
CA ARG A 131 19.62 6.92 8.14
C ARG A 131 19.71 5.39 8.23
N GLY A 132 20.07 4.83 9.38
CA GLY A 132 20.22 3.40 9.59
C GLY A 132 18.88 2.68 9.60
N CYS A 133 18.88 1.41 9.18
CA CYS A 133 17.74 0.50 9.26
C CYS A 133 17.52 -0.09 10.66
N LEU A 134 18.20 0.42 11.70
CA LEU A 134 18.22 -0.18 13.05
C LEU A 134 16.82 -0.29 13.65
N PHE A 135 15.98 0.72 13.45
CA PHE A 135 14.60 0.69 13.91
C PHE A 135 13.87 -0.52 13.33
N THR A 136 13.91 -0.71 12.01
CA THR A 136 13.20 -1.82 11.37
C THR A 136 13.85 -3.18 11.67
N ILE A 137 15.18 -3.25 11.83
CA ILE A 137 15.90 -4.47 12.22
C ILE A 137 15.45 -4.96 13.61
N ILE A 138 15.15 -4.05 14.54
CA ILE A 138 14.70 -4.41 15.89
C ILE A 138 13.20 -4.75 15.89
N TRP A 139 12.37 -3.92 15.25
CA TRP A 139 10.91 -4.08 15.31
C TRP A 139 10.37 -5.21 14.45
N SER A 140 10.98 -5.53 13.29
CA SER A 140 10.45 -6.56 12.39
C SER A 140 10.50 -7.97 13.00
N PRO A 141 11.60 -8.42 13.63
CA PRO A 141 11.64 -9.72 14.30
C PRO A 141 10.64 -9.82 15.47
N ILE A 142 10.46 -8.74 16.24
CA ILE A 142 9.45 -8.70 17.32
C ILE A 142 8.06 -8.88 16.73
N ALA A 143 7.72 -8.11 15.69
CA ALA A 143 6.44 -8.18 15.02
C ALA A 143 6.17 -9.57 14.43
N LEU A 144 7.18 -10.14 13.76
CA LEU A 144 7.10 -11.47 13.18
C LEU A 144 6.91 -12.53 14.28
N THR A 145 7.66 -12.45 15.38
CA THR A 145 7.57 -13.38 16.51
C THR A 145 6.17 -13.35 17.13
N VAL A 146 5.65 -12.15 17.42
CA VAL A 146 4.28 -11.97 17.96
C VAL A 146 3.24 -12.50 16.98
N THR A 147 3.40 -12.21 15.69
CA THR A 147 2.49 -12.66 14.64
C THR A 147 2.47 -14.19 14.54
N VAL A 148 3.64 -14.84 14.54
CA VAL A 148 3.78 -16.30 14.49
C VAL A 148 3.16 -16.92 15.74
N TYR A 149 3.46 -16.40 16.92
CA TYR A 149 2.88 -16.85 18.18
C TYR A 149 1.35 -16.80 18.17
N ILE A 150 0.77 -15.65 17.77
CA ILE A 150 -0.69 -15.49 17.65
C ILE A 150 -1.25 -16.46 16.60
N SER A 151 -0.56 -16.65 15.48
CA SER A 151 -1.03 -17.54 14.41
C SER A 151 -1.10 -18.99 14.87
N PHE A 152 -0.12 -19.49 15.64
CA PHE A 152 -0.16 -20.84 16.18
C PHE A 152 -1.18 -21.02 17.30
N THR A 153 -1.40 -19.99 18.13
CA THR A 153 -2.35 -20.05 19.25
C THR A 153 -3.81 -19.85 18.83
N THR A 154 -4.06 -19.22 17.68
CA THR A 154 -5.40 -18.95 17.13
C THR A 154 -5.94 -20.08 16.25
N VAL A 155 -5.08 -20.99 15.77
CA VAL A 155 -5.48 -22.12 14.91
C VAL A 155 -6.47 -23.03 15.64
N PRO A 156 -7.58 -23.40 14.98
CA PRO A 156 -8.76 -23.97 15.64
C PRO A 156 -8.54 -25.44 15.99
N GLN A 157 -7.94 -25.70 17.14
CA GLN A 157 -8.18 -26.95 17.90
C GLN A 157 -9.15 -26.73 19.07
N GLY A 158 -10.04 -25.74 18.96
CA GLY A 158 -11.33 -25.75 19.66
C GLY A 158 -11.37 -25.25 21.11
N THR A 159 -10.34 -24.60 21.66
CA THR A 159 -10.31 -24.35 23.11
C THR A 159 -10.33 -22.89 23.58
N ARG A 160 -10.18 -21.85 22.75
CA ARG A 160 -10.11 -20.46 23.27
C ARG A 160 -10.75 -19.35 22.40
N PRO A 161 -12.06 -19.43 22.05
CA PRO A 161 -12.73 -18.35 21.32
C PRO A 161 -12.68 -17.01 22.08
N LEU A 162 -12.68 -17.05 23.41
CA LEU A 162 -12.59 -15.86 24.25
C LEU A 162 -11.23 -15.16 24.12
N ALA A 163 -10.12 -15.89 24.07
CA ALA A 163 -8.79 -15.28 23.94
C ALA A 163 -8.68 -14.53 22.60
N ASN A 164 -9.13 -15.15 21.51
CA ASN A 164 -9.15 -14.51 20.19
C ASN A 164 -10.03 -13.25 20.19
N LEU A 165 -11.19 -13.30 20.85
CA LEU A 165 -12.07 -12.15 20.98
C LEU A 165 -11.40 -11.01 21.75
N VAL A 166 -10.83 -11.30 22.93
CA VAL A 166 -10.12 -10.31 23.76
C VAL A 166 -8.94 -9.70 23.01
N THR A 167 -8.12 -10.51 22.34
CA THR A 167 -6.99 -10.01 21.54
C THR A 167 -7.46 -9.13 20.39
N THR A 168 -8.55 -9.50 19.70
CA THR A 168 -9.06 -8.69 18.58
C THR A 168 -9.68 -7.38 19.07
N LEU A 169 -10.39 -7.39 20.20
CA LEU A 169 -10.91 -6.17 20.83
C LEU A 169 -9.78 -5.25 21.30
N ALA A 170 -8.73 -5.80 21.91
CA ALA A 170 -7.54 -5.04 22.28
C ALA A 170 -6.88 -4.40 21.06
N GLN A 171 -6.71 -5.15 19.95
CA GLN A 171 -6.19 -4.61 18.69
C GLN A 171 -7.07 -3.50 18.12
N LEU A 172 -8.40 -3.63 18.21
CA LEU A 172 -9.33 -2.59 17.76
C LEU A 172 -9.18 -1.31 18.57
N LEU A 173 -9.13 -1.42 19.91
CA LEU A 173 -8.93 -0.27 20.80
C LEU A 173 -7.59 0.42 20.55
N ILE A 174 -6.51 -0.37 20.43
CA ILE A 174 -5.17 0.15 20.10
C ILE A 174 -5.20 0.86 18.74
N GLY A 175 -5.77 0.23 17.71
CA GLY A 175 -5.88 0.83 16.37
C GLY A 175 -6.69 2.14 16.36
N CYS A 176 -7.77 2.23 17.12
CA CYS A 176 -8.54 3.47 17.29
C CYS A 176 -7.70 4.58 17.96
N MET A 177 -7.01 4.26 19.05
CA MET A 177 -6.14 5.20 19.76
C MET A 177 -5.02 5.69 18.85
N GLU A 178 -4.39 4.79 18.11
CA GLU A 178 -3.31 5.13 17.20
C GLU A 178 -3.77 5.97 16.02
N LEU A 179 -4.91 5.66 15.39
CA LEU A 179 -5.45 6.49 14.32
C LEU A 179 -5.76 7.91 14.82
N CYS A 180 -6.27 8.03 16.05
CA CYS A 180 -6.49 9.31 16.72
C CYS A 180 -5.16 10.06 16.96
N ILE A 181 -4.17 9.41 17.57
CA ILE A 181 -2.83 9.99 17.82
C ILE A 181 -2.19 10.42 16.51
N PHE A 182 -2.26 9.59 15.47
CA PHE A 182 -1.69 9.88 14.16
C PHE A 182 -2.38 11.07 13.49
N TYR A 183 -3.69 11.17 13.60
CA TYR A 183 -4.45 12.33 13.12
C TYR A 183 -4.06 13.61 13.88
N LEU A 184 -3.94 13.55 15.21
CA LEU A 184 -3.46 14.66 16.03
C LEU A 184 -2.03 15.07 15.67
N LEU A 185 -1.14 14.10 15.42
CA LEU A 185 0.23 14.33 14.97
C LEU A 185 0.26 15.07 13.61
N CYS A 186 -0.59 14.66 12.67
CA CYS A 186 -0.71 15.33 11.36
C CYS A 186 -1.21 16.78 11.51
N ARG A 187 -2.19 17.01 12.38
CA ARG A 187 -2.70 18.36 12.72
C ARG A 187 -1.63 19.23 13.37
N TYR A 188 -0.90 18.67 14.35
CA TYR A 188 0.19 19.34 15.05
C TYR A 188 1.32 19.75 14.09
N ASN A 189 1.79 18.80 13.27
CA ASN A 189 2.82 19.07 12.27
C ASN A 189 2.39 20.15 11.28
N SER A 190 1.13 20.12 10.84
CA SER A 190 0.58 21.15 9.95
C SER A 190 0.54 22.53 10.60
N LYS A 191 0.24 22.62 11.89
CA LYS A 191 0.23 23.89 12.64
C LYS A 191 1.65 24.47 12.76
N ILE A 192 2.62 23.65 13.17
CA ILE A 192 4.02 24.07 13.29
C ILE A 192 4.57 24.51 11.93
N TYR A 193 4.25 23.77 10.87
CA TYR A 193 4.73 24.12 9.53
C TYR A 193 4.24 25.50 9.09
N LYS A 194 2.96 25.83 9.36
CA LYS A 194 2.41 27.17 9.09
C LYS A 194 3.11 28.26 9.88
N GLN A 195 3.40 28.02 11.17
CA GLN A 195 4.14 28.97 12.01
C GLN A 195 5.59 29.17 11.51
N MET A 196 6.26 28.10 11.09
CA MET A 196 7.62 28.17 10.53
C MET A 196 7.69 28.88 9.18
N LEU A 197 6.58 28.89 8.43
CA LEU A 197 6.48 29.59 7.14
C LEU A 197 6.35 31.10 7.34
N GLN A 198 5.64 31.53 8.39
CA GLN A 198 5.52 32.95 8.75
C GLN A 198 6.85 33.55 9.20
N ASN A 199 7.68 32.76 9.90
CA ASN A 199 9.02 33.16 10.34
C ASN A 199 10.10 32.54 9.43
N ALA A 200 10.06 32.91 8.14
CA ALA A 200 10.89 32.31 7.10
C ALA A 200 12.41 32.40 7.38
N ASP A 201 12.87 33.47 8.01
CA ASP A 201 14.31 33.74 8.13
C ASP A 201 14.97 33.05 9.34
N SER A 202 14.19 32.57 10.31
CA SER A 202 14.72 32.07 11.59
C SER A 202 14.91 30.54 11.65
N HIS A 203 14.41 29.78 10.68
CA HIS A 203 14.45 28.31 10.73
C HIS A 203 15.26 27.68 9.59
N CYS A 204 16.02 26.65 9.94
CA CYS A 204 16.80 25.85 8.97
C CYS A 204 15.91 25.20 7.91
N LEU A 205 16.35 25.24 6.65
CA LEU A 205 15.67 24.66 5.50
C LEU A 205 15.39 23.15 5.67
N SER A 206 16.32 22.41 6.27
CA SER A 206 16.19 20.97 6.51
C SER A 206 14.99 20.64 7.42
N LEU A 207 14.78 21.43 8.47
CA LEU A 207 13.66 21.25 9.40
C LEU A 207 12.31 21.42 8.69
N ARG A 208 12.20 22.44 7.82
CA ARG A 208 10.99 22.69 7.02
C ARG A 208 10.74 21.56 6.03
N TYR A 209 11.78 21.08 5.38
CA TYR A 209 11.70 19.98 4.43
C TYR A 209 11.16 18.72 5.12
N GLN A 210 11.76 18.30 6.24
CA GLN A 210 11.32 17.12 6.98
C GLN A 210 9.88 17.24 7.49
N LEU A 211 9.49 18.39 8.02
CA LEU A 211 8.13 18.59 8.51
C LEU A 211 7.11 18.54 7.37
N SER A 212 7.43 19.14 6.22
CA SER A 212 6.59 19.07 5.02
C SER A 212 6.46 17.63 4.50
N GLU A 213 7.55 16.86 4.57
CA GLU A 213 7.57 15.46 4.19
C GLU A 213 6.72 14.60 5.14
N ASN A 214 6.84 14.82 6.46
CA ASN A 214 6.01 14.13 7.45
C ASN A 214 4.52 14.42 7.27
N ILE A 215 4.13 15.66 6.97
CA ILE A 215 2.73 16.01 6.67
C ILE A 215 2.24 15.30 5.40
N ARG A 216 3.05 15.30 4.35
CA ARG A 216 2.73 14.65 3.07
C ARG A 216 2.54 13.15 3.28
N ILE A 217 3.52 12.48 3.90
CA ILE A 217 3.46 11.05 4.20
C ILE A 217 2.27 10.75 5.12
N GLY A 218 2.03 11.59 6.12
CA GLY A 218 0.86 11.49 7.01
C GLY A 218 -0.45 11.40 6.24
N LYS A 219 -0.69 12.33 5.31
CA LYS A 219 -1.89 12.33 4.46
C LYS A 219 -2.00 11.08 3.57
N GLN A 220 -0.87 10.56 3.10
CA GLN A 220 -0.83 9.35 2.25
C GLN A 220 -1.16 8.08 3.03
N LEU A 221 -0.81 8.04 4.32
CA LEU A 221 -1.00 6.87 5.18
C LEU A 221 -2.38 6.82 5.84
N ILE A 222 -3.14 7.92 5.92
CA ILE A 222 -4.47 7.91 6.53
C ILE A 222 -5.43 6.91 5.86
N PRO A 223 -5.59 6.86 4.52
CA PRO A 223 -6.48 5.89 3.89
C PRO A 223 -6.13 4.42 4.21
N PRO A 224 -4.88 3.93 4.05
CA PRO A 224 -4.55 2.55 4.39
C PRO A 224 -4.68 2.25 5.88
N LEU A 225 -4.39 3.21 6.78
CA LEU A 225 -4.59 3.04 8.22
C LEU A 225 -6.09 2.89 8.58
N ALA A 226 -6.95 3.71 7.99
CA ALA A 226 -8.40 3.62 8.21
C ALA A 226 -8.98 2.29 7.67
N LEU A 227 -8.53 1.85 6.50
CA LEU A 227 -8.90 0.55 5.94
C LEU A 227 -8.39 -0.62 6.81
N ASN A 228 -7.19 -0.51 7.39
CA ASN A 228 -6.69 -1.51 8.32
C ASN A 228 -7.53 -1.58 9.61
N LEU A 229 -7.96 -0.43 10.14
CA LEU A 229 -8.86 -0.39 11.29
C LEU A 229 -10.21 -1.05 10.96
N PHE A 230 -10.76 -0.78 9.77
CA PHE A 230 -11.98 -1.43 9.29
C PHE A 230 -11.82 -2.95 9.17
N ILE A 231 -10.66 -3.42 8.72
CA ILE A 231 -10.31 -4.85 8.70
C ILE A 231 -10.33 -5.45 10.11
N ILE A 232 -9.70 -4.81 11.09
CA ILE A 232 -9.67 -5.29 12.48
C ILE A 232 -11.10 -5.35 13.05
N PHE A 233 -11.93 -4.35 12.74
CA PHE A 233 -13.34 -4.33 13.10
C PHE A 233 -14.11 -5.53 12.52
N LEU A 234 -13.96 -5.82 11.21
CA LEU A 234 -14.60 -6.98 10.56
C LEU A 234 -14.11 -8.31 11.14
N THR A 235 -12.83 -8.42 11.48
CA THR A 235 -12.30 -9.59 12.20
C THR A 235 -12.95 -9.73 13.57
N GLY A 236 -13.09 -8.62 14.32
CA GLY A 236 -13.76 -8.62 15.63
C GLY A 236 -15.22 -9.06 15.52
N LEU A 237 -15.93 -8.58 14.49
CA LEU A 237 -17.30 -8.98 14.21
C LEU A 237 -17.40 -10.48 13.92
N SER A 238 -16.52 -11.00 13.05
CA SER A 238 -16.48 -12.42 12.72
C SER A 238 -16.17 -13.31 13.93
N VAL A 239 -15.20 -12.91 14.77
CA VAL A 239 -14.84 -13.66 15.98
C VAL A 239 -15.95 -13.61 17.02
N SER A 240 -16.62 -12.47 17.19
CA SER A 240 -17.78 -12.32 18.08
C SER A 240 -18.93 -13.22 17.64
N TRP A 241 -19.24 -13.26 16.34
CA TRP A 241 -20.29 -14.12 15.77
C TRP A 241 -20.03 -15.60 16.07
N SER A 242 -18.76 -16.02 15.95
CA SER A 242 -18.33 -17.38 16.31
C SER A 242 -18.45 -17.65 17.81
N HIS A 243 -18.03 -16.69 18.65
CA HIS A 243 -18.01 -16.84 20.10
C HIS A 243 -19.41 -16.99 20.69
N PHE A 244 -20.36 -16.16 20.25
CA PHE A 244 -21.75 -16.19 20.72
C PHE A 244 -22.62 -17.23 20.01
N GLN A 245 -22.05 -18.00 19.07
CA GLN A 245 -22.76 -19.03 18.31
C GLN A 245 -24.04 -18.50 17.64
N TRP A 246 -24.00 -17.26 17.14
CA TRP A 246 -25.15 -16.66 16.48
C TRP A 246 -25.51 -17.42 15.20
N PRO A 247 -26.82 -17.49 14.85
CA PRO A 247 -27.26 -18.21 13.67
C PRO A 247 -26.59 -17.65 12.40
N LYS A 248 -26.51 -18.47 11.36
CA LYS A 248 -25.94 -18.10 10.06
C LYS A 248 -24.48 -17.63 10.12
N PHE A 249 -23.69 -18.25 11.01
CA PHE A 249 -22.26 -17.95 11.18
C PHE A 249 -21.50 -18.01 9.84
N TYR A 250 -21.70 -19.04 9.02
CA TYR A 250 -20.96 -19.20 7.77
C TYR A 250 -21.25 -18.11 6.74
N GLN A 251 -22.49 -17.62 6.66
CA GLN A 251 -22.85 -16.52 5.79
C GLN A 251 -22.20 -15.21 6.25
N MET A 252 -22.24 -14.92 7.56
CA MET A 252 -21.57 -13.74 8.11
C MET A 252 -20.05 -13.84 7.97
N TYR A 253 -19.47 -15.01 8.22
CA TYR A 253 -18.05 -15.27 8.03
C TYR A 253 -17.64 -15.00 6.58
N ASN A 254 -18.37 -15.55 5.61
CA ASN A 254 -18.12 -15.36 4.18
C ASN A 254 -18.26 -13.89 3.75
N LEU A 255 -19.23 -13.16 4.29
CA LEU A 255 -19.36 -11.71 4.05
C LEU A 255 -18.15 -10.96 4.62
N CYS A 256 -17.78 -11.22 5.87
CA CYS A 256 -16.64 -10.60 6.52
C CYS A 256 -15.33 -10.90 5.77
N THR A 257 -15.08 -12.16 5.35
CA THR A 257 -13.86 -12.50 4.61
C THR A 257 -13.79 -11.77 3.27
N ASN A 258 -14.91 -11.67 2.53
CA ASN A 258 -14.99 -10.89 1.29
C ASN A 258 -14.68 -9.41 1.51
N LEU A 259 -15.30 -8.78 2.50
CA LEU A 259 -15.06 -7.38 2.82
C LEU A 259 -13.61 -7.14 3.29
N ILE A 260 -13.04 -8.06 4.07
CA ILE A 260 -11.64 -7.99 4.49
C ILE A 260 -10.69 -8.13 3.29
N SER A 261 -10.99 -9.02 2.34
CA SER A 261 -10.19 -9.20 1.13
C SER A 261 -10.29 -7.98 0.21
N ALA A 262 -11.48 -7.39 0.05
CA ALA A 262 -11.70 -6.14 -0.67
C ALA A 262 -10.95 -4.97 -0.01
N ALA A 263 -11.03 -4.82 1.32
CA ALA A 263 -10.28 -3.80 2.04
C ALA A 263 -8.76 -4.00 1.91
N GLY A 264 -8.27 -5.25 1.91
CA GLY A 264 -6.86 -5.55 1.66
C GLY A 264 -6.40 -5.11 0.26
N PHE A 265 -7.23 -5.34 -0.76
CA PHE A 265 -6.99 -4.82 -2.11
C PHE A 265 -6.97 -3.29 -2.13
N LEU A 266 -7.92 -2.63 -1.46
CA LEU A 266 -7.99 -1.17 -1.38
C LEU A 266 -6.78 -0.56 -0.64
N ILE A 267 -6.21 -1.24 0.35
CA ILE A 267 -4.98 -0.81 1.02
C ILE A 267 -3.84 -0.70 0.00
N GLU A 268 -3.59 -1.76 -0.77
CA GLU A 268 -2.54 -1.78 -1.80
C GLU A 268 -2.77 -0.72 -2.88
N LEU A 269 -4.03 -0.59 -3.33
CA LEU A 269 -4.41 0.44 -4.29
C LEU A 269 -4.17 1.84 -3.73
N SER A 270 -4.57 2.09 -2.47
CA SER A 270 -4.38 3.38 -1.81
C SER A 270 -2.91 3.75 -1.64
N LEU A 271 -2.04 2.78 -1.32
CA LEU A 271 -0.59 2.99 -1.23
C LEU A 271 -0.02 3.47 -2.57
N ILE A 272 -0.46 2.87 -3.68
CA ILE A 272 -0.04 3.28 -5.03
C ILE A 272 -0.63 4.64 -5.40
N THR A 273 -1.94 4.83 -5.25
CA THR A 273 -2.63 6.02 -5.76
C THR A 273 -2.36 7.28 -4.94
N CYS A 274 -2.16 7.15 -3.64
CA CYS A 274 -1.89 8.28 -2.76
C CYS A 274 -0.41 8.69 -2.78
N HIS A 275 0.51 7.78 -3.15
CA HIS A 275 1.93 8.10 -3.24
C HIS A 275 2.30 8.61 -4.65
N PRO A 276 2.64 9.91 -4.82
CA PRO A 276 2.78 10.54 -6.14
C PRO A 276 3.87 9.89 -6.98
N PHE A 277 4.98 9.48 -6.35
CA PHE A 277 6.06 8.78 -7.06
C PHE A 277 5.63 7.38 -7.53
N LEU A 278 4.88 6.63 -6.72
CA LEU A 278 4.45 5.28 -7.11
C LEU A 278 3.39 5.39 -8.21
N LYS A 279 2.44 6.32 -8.06
CA LYS A 279 1.45 6.66 -9.09
C LYS A 279 2.12 7.00 -10.42
N ARG A 280 3.13 7.87 -10.42
CA ARG A 280 3.86 8.26 -11.64
C ARG A 280 4.55 7.08 -12.28
N ASP A 281 5.25 6.25 -11.50
CA ASP A 281 5.97 5.09 -12.00
C ASP A 281 4.99 4.04 -12.57
N VAL A 282 3.84 3.84 -11.93
CA VAL A 282 2.75 2.99 -12.47
C VAL A 282 2.20 3.55 -13.78
N CYS A 283 1.93 4.85 -13.86
CA CYS A 283 1.47 5.48 -15.10
C CYS A 283 2.48 5.31 -16.24
N GLN A 284 3.78 5.41 -15.96
CA GLN A 284 4.84 5.19 -16.95
C GLN A 284 4.90 3.73 -17.42
N ILE A 285 4.83 2.77 -16.49
CA ILE A 285 4.80 1.34 -16.83
C ILE A 285 3.56 1.02 -17.66
N TRP A 286 2.40 1.53 -17.26
CA TRP A 286 1.12 1.32 -17.94
C TRP A 286 1.13 1.91 -19.35
N HIS A 287 1.63 3.14 -19.52
CA HIS A 287 1.75 3.79 -20.82
C HIS A 287 2.68 3.00 -21.75
N HIS A 288 3.81 2.50 -21.23
CA HIS A 288 4.73 1.65 -22.01
C HIS A 288 4.10 0.33 -22.42
N PHE A 289 3.31 -0.29 -21.53
CA PHE A 289 2.57 -1.51 -21.82
C PHE A 289 1.53 -1.29 -22.92
N ILE A 290 0.69 -0.24 -22.82
CA ILE A 290 -0.30 0.11 -23.84
C ILE A 290 0.37 0.41 -25.18
N ALA A 291 1.45 1.19 -25.20
CA ALA A 291 2.16 1.51 -26.43
C ALA A 291 2.70 0.24 -27.13
N LYS A 292 3.31 -0.69 -26.37
CA LYS A 292 3.77 -1.97 -26.91
C LYS A 292 2.62 -2.85 -27.40
N PHE A 293 1.53 -2.90 -26.64
CA PHE A 293 0.34 -3.65 -27.02
C PHE A 293 -0.28 -3.12 -28.31
N ALA A 294 -0.43 -1.79 -28.44
CA ALA A 294 -0.93 -1.14 -29.65
C ALA A 294 -0.03 -1.40 -30.87
N ILE A 295 1.30 -1.36 -30.71
CA ILE A 295 2.25 -1.72 -31.78
C ILE A 295 2.09 -3.20 -32.17
N GLY A 296 1.92 -4.10 -31.20
CA GLY A 296 1.67 -5.52 -31.44
C GLY A 296 0.37 -5.75 -32.20
N LEU A 297 -0.72 -5.10 -31.78
CA LEU A 297 -2.03 -5.16 -32.41
C LEU A 297 -1.97 -4.64 -33.86
N ARG A 298 -1.30 -3.49 -34.08
CA ARG A 298 -1.09 -2.92 -35.43
C ARG A 298 -0.32 -3.88 -36.33
N ARG A 299 0.72 -4.55 -35.82
CA ARG A 299 1.50 -5.55 -36.57
C ARG A 299 0.66 -6.80 -36.89
N PHE A 300 -0.18 -7.25 -35.96
CA PHE A 300 -1.09 -8.38 -36.17
C PHE A 300 -2.10 -8.09 -37.27
N PHE A 301 -2.77 -6.93 -37.22
CA PHE A 301 -3.72 -6.52 -38.26
C PHE A 301 -3.05 -6.28 -39.62
N SER A 302 -1.88 -5.65 -39.65
CA SER A 302 -1.13 -5.43 -40.90
C SER A 302 -0.75 -6.74 -41.59
N ARG A 303 -0.36 -7.78 -40.84
CA ARG A 303 -0.08 -9.12 -41.40
C ARG A 303 -1.33 -9.78 -41.97
N ASN A 304 -2.49 -9.61 -41.33
CA ASN A 304 -3.73 -10.20 -41.82
C ASN A 304 -4.26 -9.46 -43.06
N HIS A 305 -4.07 -8.13 -43.14
CA HIS A 305 -4.50 -7.33 -44.30
C HIS A 305 -3.65 -7.59 -45.54
N LEU A 306 -2.34 -7.81 -45.39
CA LEU A 306 -1.44 -8.22 -46.47
C LEU A 306 -1.82 -9.59 -47.08
N ARG A 307 -2.56 -10.43 -46.35
CA ARG A 307 -3.03 -11.72 -46.86
C ARG A 307 -4.31 -11.63 -47.70
N ILE A 308 -4.97 -10.48 -47.69
CA ILE A 308 -6.22 -10.22 -48.45
C ILE A 308 -5.95 -9.27 -49.64
N GLY A 309 -4.81 -8.57 -49.65
CA GLY A 309 -4.52 -7.48 -50.61
C GLY A 309 -3.77 -7.84 -51.89
N ASP A 310 -3.27 -9.08 -52.07
CA ASP A 310 -2.50 -9.47 -53.27
C ASP A 310 -3.35 -9.59 -54.56
N GLN A 311 -4.57 -9.04 -54.60
CA GLN A 311 -5.38 -8.98 -55.82
C GLN A 311 -5.80 -7.58 -56.29
N THR A 312 -5.48 -6.49 -55.59
CA THR A 312 -5.88 -5.14 -56.07
C THR A 312 -4.83 -4.07 -55.79
N ALA A 313 -3.92 -3.95 -56.76
CA ALA A 313 -3.40 -2.73 -57.39
C ALA A 313 -3.26 -1.43 -56.56
N ALA A 314 -2.00 -0.98 -56.49
CA ALA A 314 -1.51 0.35 -56.88
C ALA A 314 -2.46 1.56 -56.77
N THR A 315 -2.37 2.30 -55.67
CA THR A 315 -2.46 3.78 -55.66
C THR A 315 -1.80 4.29 -54.37
N GLY A 316 -0.84 5.21 -54.50
CA GLY A 316 -0.03 5.71 -53.39
C GLY A 316 -0.75 6.74 -52.53
N ASP A 317 -0.29 6.93 -51.28
CA ASP A 317 -0.38 8.25 -50.65
C ASP A 317 0.47 8.48 -49.39
N VAL A 318 0.71 9.78 -49.21
CA VAL A 318 1.59 10.53 -48.32
C VAL A 318 1.13 10.51 -46.86
N PHE A 319 2.02 10.23 -45.89
CA PHE A 319 1.72 10.35 -44.45
C PHE A 319 2.53 11.47 -43.78
N ALA A 320 1.81 12.39 -43.15
CA ALA A 320 2.31 13.57 -42.45
C ALA A 320 2.89 13.27 -41.07
N THR A 321 4.02 13.90 -40.77
CA THR A 321 4.71 13.93 -39.47
C THR A 321 4.17 15.05 -38.57
N PHE A 322 3.86 14.74 -37.31
CA PHE A 322 3.50 15.73 -36.28
C PHE A 322 4.73 16.17 -35.46
N PRO A 323 4.97 17.47 -35.24
CA PRO A 323 6.02 17.95 -34.34
C PRO A 323 5.50 18.15 -32.91
N CYS A 324 6.31 17.72 -31.93
CA CYS A 324 6.10 18.00 -30.50
C CYS A 324 7.18 18.98 -30.05
N ALA A 325 6.79 20.17 -29.58
CA ALA A 325 7.70 21.21 -29.09
C ALA A 325 7.26 21.69 -27.70
N THR A 326 8.15 21.61 -26.71
CA THR A 326 8.03 22.29 -25.41
C THR A 326 9.14 23.33 -25.28
N SER A 327 8.76 24.60 -25.12
CA SER A 327 9.67 25.75 -25.07
C SER A 327 10.29 25.93 -23.67
N PRO A 328 11.62 26.14 -23.55
CA PRO A 328 12.33 26.32 -22.28
C PRO A 328 12.04 27.66 -21.57
N ALA A 329 11.41 28.63 -22.24
CA ALA A 329 11.14 29.96 -21.65
C ALA A 329 10.05 29.94 -20.55
N ALA A 330 9.12 28.99 -20.60
CA ALA A 330 8.06 28.85 -19.60
C ALA A 330 8.60 28.42 -18.21
N VAL A 331 9.81 27.83 -18.16
CA VAL A 331 10.42 27.31 -16.93
C VAL A 331 10.97 28.44 -16.03
N GLY A 332 11.37 29.58 -16.61
CA GLY A 332 12.00 30.68 -15.87
C GLY A 332 11.05 31.54 -15.04
N ILE A 333 9.82 31.78 -15.55
CA ILE A 333 8.82 32.63 -14.89
C ILE A 333 8.20 31.88 -13.70
N ALA A 334 7.98 30.57 -13.83
CA ALA A 334 7.47 29.72 -12.75
C ALA A 334 8.40 29.69 -11.52
N GLN A 335 9.71 29.87 -11.71
CA GLN A 335 10.71 29.82 -10.63
C GLN A 335 10.72 31.08 -9.74
N ARG A 336 10.32 32.25 -10.27
CA ARG A 336 10.36 33.53 -9.54
C ARG A 336 9.13 33.72 -8.62
N ASP A 337 7.96 33.30 -9.08
CA ASP A 337 6.72 33.36 -8.28
C ASP A 337 6.71 32.31 -7.16
N LEU A 338 7.44 31.21 -7.32
CA LEU A 338 7.55 30.10 -6.36
C LEU A 338 8.28 30.45 -5.06
N ILE A 339 9.24 31.37 -5.11
CA ILE A 339 10.04 31.79 -3.94
C ILE A 339 9.19 32.63 -2.97
N SER A 340 8.10 33.25 -3.46
CA SER A 340 7.21 34.08 -2.64
C SER A 340 6.30 33.30 -1.69
N GLY A 341 6.22 31.97 -1.81
CA GLY A 341 5.36 31.12 -0.97
C GLY A 341 3.84 31.31 -1.16
N LYS A 342 3.40 32.28 -1.98
CA LYS A 342 1.99 32.66 -2.13
C LYS A 342 1.18 31.65 -2.96
N THR A 343 1.81 30.96 -3.91
CA THR A 343 1.21 29.88 -4.71
C THR A 343 1.24 28.50 -4.04
N LEU A 344 1.77 28.40 -2.81
CA LEU A 344 1.93 27.13 -2.07
C LEU A 344 0.61 26.63 -1.45
N MET A 345 -0.40 27.50 -1.35
CA MET A 345 -1.74 27.19 -0.83
C MET A 345 -2.68 26.58 -1.88
N GLU A 346 -2.40 26.77 -3.18
CA GLU A 346 -3.19 26.16 -4.26
C GLU A 346 -2.58 24.81 -4.64
N GLN A 347 -3.38 23.75 -4.50
CA GLN A 347 -2.98 22.35 -4.45
C GLN A 347 -2.19 21.83 -5.68
N LEU A 348 -2.08 22.59 -6.78
CA LEU A 348 -1.46 22.11 -8.03
C LEU A 348 0.07 22.26 -8.11
N LYS A 349 0.75 23.10 -7.31
CA LYS A 349 2.20 23.35 -7.48
C LYS A 349 3.13 22.64 -6.49
N SER A 350 2.60 21.76 -5.63
CA SER A 350 3.45 21.10 -4.63
C SER A 350 4.52 20.19 -5.25
N GLU A 351 4.21 19.50 -6.36
CA GLU A 351 5.16 18.60 -7.04
C GLU A 351 6.30 19.35 -7.74
N GLU A 352 6.00 20.49 -8.40
CA GLU A 352 7.01 21.36 -9.02
C GLU A 352 7.96 21.96 -7.98
N HIS A 353 7.41 22.37 -6.83
CA HIS A 353 8.19 22.86 -5.70
C HIS A 353 9.12 21.77 -5.12
N PHE A 354 8.63 20.53 -4.95
CA PHE A 354 9.47 19.43 -4.50
C PHE A 354 10.56 19.05 -5.52
N ALA A 355 10.25 19.07 -6.82
CA ALA A 355 11.24 18.85 -7.87
C ALA A 355 12.33 19.93 -7.85
N MET A 356 11.97 21.19 -7.59
CA MET A 356 12.92 22.29 -7.45
C MET A 356 13.76 22.23 -6.17
N LEU A 357 13.15 21.93 -5.01
CA LEU A 357 13.90 21.73 -3.75
C LEU A 357 14.88 20.58 -3.88
N LYS A 358 14.45 19.46 -4.50
CA LYS A 358 15.32 18.34 -4.80
C LYS A 358 16.48 18.76 -5.70
N LYS A 359 16.19 19.49 -6.79
CA LYS A 359 17.23 20.02 -7.70
C LYS A 359 18.20 20.99 -7.00
N ALA A 360 17.72 21.80 -6.05
CA ALA A 360 18.56 22.70 -5.26
C ALA A 360 19.44 21.94 -4.26
N TRP A 361 18.90 20.88 -3.65
CA TRP A 361 19.57 20.01 -2.68
C TRP A 361 20.60 19.08 -3.34
N GLU A 362 20.30 18.56 -4.53
CA GLU A 362 21.16 17.68 -5.31
C GLU A 362 22.21 18.45 -6.12
N ARG A 363 22.27 19.79 -6.04
CA ARG A 363 23.39 20.53 -6.65
C ARG A 363 24.68 19.98 -6.05
N PRO A 364 25.57 19.36 -6.86
CA PRO A 364 26.84 18.90 -6.35
C PRO A 364 27.50 20.09 -5.65
N LYS A 365 28.03 19.87 -4.44
CA LYS A 365 28.92 20.84 -3.79
C LYS A 365 29.88 21.27 -4.89
N ARG A 366 29.75 22.52 -5.35
CA ARG A 366 30.70 23.10 -6.30
C ARG A 366 32.04 22.73 -5.71
N SER A 367 32.80 21.93 -6.44
CA SER A 367 34.17 21.65 -6.08
C SER A 367 34.79 23.02 -5.89
N THR A 368 35.02 23.40 -4.64
CA THR A 368 35.95 24.45 -4.29
C THR A 368 37.32 23.88 -4.67
N THR A 369 37.56 23.76 -5.97
CA THR A 369 38.89 23.88 -6.55
C THR A 369 39.26 25.33 -6.28
N ALA A 370 39.68 25.56 -5.03
CA ALA A 370 40.45 26.72 -4.66
C ALA A 370 41.65 26.68 -5.59
N ASN A 371 41.69 27.65 -6.50
CA ASN A 371 42.93 28.13 -7.05
C ASN A 371 43.77 28.56 -5.85
N GLU A 372 44.62 27.67 -5.35
CA GLU A 372 45.84 28.06 -4.65
C GLU A 372 46.68 28.86 -5.65
N HIS A 373 46.46 30.17 -5.69
CA HIS A 373 47.44 31.08 -6.23
C HIS A 373 48.69 30.96 -5.36
N LYS A 374 49.70 30.25 -5.88
CA LYS A 374 51.09 30.39 -5.46
C LYS A 374 51.46 31.87 -5.57
N ILE A 375 51.54 32.56 -4.44
CA ILE A 375 52.33 33.78 -4.30
C ILE A 375 53.75 33.31 -4.01
N THR A 376 54.59 33.26 -5.04
CA THR A 376 56.04 33.25 -4.90
C THR A 376 56.47 34.62 -4.37
N ILE A 377 57.12 34.62 -3.20
CA ILE A 377 57.92 35.75 -2.70
C ILE A 377 59.37 35.48 -3.08
#